data_AF-A0A2E3RSK6-F1
#
_entry.id   AF-A0A2E3RSK6-F1
#
_cell.length_a   1.000
_cell.length_b   1.000
_cell.length_c   1.000
_cell.angle_alpha   90.00
_cell.angle_beta   90.00
_cell.angle_gamma   90.00
#
_symmetry.space_group_name_H-M   'P 1'
#
loop_
_entity.id
_entity.type
_entity.pdbx_description
1 polymer ?
#
loop_
_entity_poly.entity_id
_entity_poly.type
_entity_poly.pdbx_seq_one_letter_code
_entity_poly.pdbx_strand_id
1 'polypeptide(L)' 'CYDPGQLSWKAGTRDTDGPWAAHWYGSVTASTGFAPYVRKDVHIPEDKQPLLQECIGLYEPLHRQRLQPEAGKPDQV' A
#
# COMPACT_ATOMS: atom_id res chain seq x y z
N CYS A 1 -4.66 -20.17 -2.86
CA CYS A 1 -6.10 -19.87 -2.87
C CYS A 1 -6.32 -18.54 -2.16
N TYR A 2 -7.17 -17.67 -2.72
CA TYR A 2 -7.51 -16.35 -2.17
C TYR A 2 -8.85 -16.42 -1.43
N ASP A 3 -8.96 -15.73 -0.29
CA ASP A 3 -10.19 -15.58 0.48
C ASP A 3 -10.47 -14.08 0.67
N PRO A 4 -11.64 -13.55 0.25
CA PRO A 4 -12.01 -12.14 0.45
C PRO A 4 -11.93 -11.67 1.91
N GLY A 5 -12.13 -12.57 2.88
CA GLY A 5 -11.99 -12.29 4.31
C GLY A 5 -10.59 -11.85 4.71
N GLN A 6 -9.56 -12.10 3.90
CA GLN A 6 -8.19 -11.66 4.13
C GLN A 6 -8.00 -10.15 3.97
N LEU A 7 -8.94 -9.45 3.33
CA LEU A 7 -8.90 -8.00 3.14
C LEU A 7 -9.56 -7.20 4.28
N SER A 8 -10.15 -7.89 5.26
CA SER A 8 -10.87 -7.28 6.38
C SER A 8 -10.48 -7.91 7.72
N TRP A 9 -10.44 -7.11 8.77
CA TRP A 9 -10.17 -7.59 10.13
C TRP A 9 -10.85 -6.70 11.18
N LYS A 10 -10.95 -7.23 12.40
CA LYS A 10 -11.47 -6.46 13.54
C LYS A 10 -10.41 -5.46 14.00
N ALA A 11 -10.82 -4.22 14.24
CA ALA A 11 -9.98 -3.22 14.90
C ALA A 11 -9.65 -3.66 16.34
N GLY A 12 -8.47 -3.30 16.82
CA GLY A 12 -7.96 -3.63 18.14
C GLY A 12 -6.56 -4.23 18.10
N THR A 13 -5.98 -4.38 19.29
CA THR A 13 -4.70 -5.06 19.48
C THR A 13 -4.91 -6.57 19.46
N ARG A 14 -3.85 -7.29 19.12
CA ARG A 14 -3.80 -8.76 19.11
C ARG A 14 -2.83 -9.21 20.18
N ASP A 15 -3.03 -10.41 20.72
CA ASP A 15 -2.11 -10.97 21.72
C ASP A 15 -0.70 -11.21 21.16
N THR A 16 -0.60 -11.30 19.82
CA THR A 16 0.66 -11.40 19.09
C THR A 16 1.36 -10.06 18.90
N ASP A 17 0.70 -8.95 19.23
CA ASP A 17 1.29 -7.62 19.09
C ASP A 17 2.30 -7.42 20.22
N GLY A 18 3.58 -7.38 19.86
CA GLY A 18 4.68 -7.23 20.80
C GLY A 18 4.69 -5.88 21.53
N PRO A 19 5.67 -5.65 22.41
CA PRO A 19 5.72 -4.46 23.28
C PRO A 19 5.73 -3.13 22.52
N TRP A 20 6.14 -3.12 21.25
CA TRP A 20 6.16 -1.93 20.41
C TRP A 20 4.77 -1.48 19.92
N ALA A 21 3.74 -2.32 20.08
CA ALA A 21 2.41 -2.04 19.56
C ALA A 21 1.82 -0.73 20.12
N ALA A 22 1.99 -0.50 21.41
CA ALA A 22 1.54 0.72 22.07
C ALA A 22 2.20 1.99 21.54
N HIS A 23 3.37 1.88 20.89
CA HIS A 23 4.16 3.01 20.41
C HIS A 23 4.06 3.22 18.90
N TRP A 24 3.85 2.15 18.12
CA TRP A 24 3.95 2.21 16.65
C TRP A 24 2.69 1.77 15.93
N TYR A 25 1.78 1.02 16.57
CA TYR A 25 0.68 0.34 15.87
C TYR A 25 -0.66 1.07 15.96
N GLY A 26 -0.71 2.32 16.42
CA GLY A 26 -1.97 3.08 16.53
C GLY A 26 -2.83 3.02 15.26
N SER A 27 -2.23 3.25 14.08
CA SER A 27 -2.94 3.17 12.79
C SER A 27 -3.36 1.74 12.41
N VAL A 28 -2.58 0.72 12.79
CA VAL A 28 -2.89 -0.69 12.52
C VAL A 28 -4.05 -1.14 13.41
N THR A 29 -3.98 -0.87 14.71
CA THR A 29 -5.02 -1.14 15.71
C THR A 29 -6.34 -0.48 15.34
N ALA A 30 -6.33 0.74 14.78
CA ALA A 30 -7.54 1.44 14.35
C ALA A 30 -8.09 0.94 12.99
N SER A 31 -7.29 0.21 12.21
CA SER A 31 -7.69 -0.25 10.88
C SER A 31 -8.57 -1.50 10.91
N THR A 32 -9.37 -1.68 9.87
CA THR A 32 -10.20 -2.88 9.63
C THR A 32 -9.97 -3.49 8.25
N GLY A 33 -8.95 -3.03 7.52
CA GLY A 33 -8.73 -3.35 6.12
C GLY A 33 -7.63 -2.45 5.54
N PHE A 34 -7.32 -2.65 4.25
CA PHE A 34 -6.40 -1.76 3.54
C PHE A 34 -7.06 -0.40 3.25
N ALA A 35 -6.31 0.69 3.45
CA ALA A 35 -6.78 2.02 3.08
C ALA A 35 -6.83 2.15 1.54
N PRO A 36 -7.83 2.86 0.98
CA PRO A 36 -7.87 3.13 -0.45
C PRO A 36 -6.64 3.95 -0.87
N TYR A 37 -6.20 3.75 -2.11
CA TYR A 37 -5.11 4.55 -2.65
C TYR A 37 -5.53 6.02 -2.78
N VAL A 38 -4.74 6.92 -2.19
CA VAL A 38 -4.90 8.36 -2.34
C VAL A 38 -3.73 8.89 -3.17
N ARG A 39 -4.05 9.49 -4.32
CA ARG A 39 -3.04 10.13 -5.16
C ARG A 39 -2.43 11.30 -4.40
N LYS A 40 -1.11 11.27 -4.25
CA LYS A 40 -0.36 12.38 -3.65
C LYS A 40 -0.07 13.42 -4.71
N ASP A 41 -0.24 14.69 -4.35
CA ASP A 41 0.34 15.80 -5.10
C ASP A 41 1.80 15.93 -4.68
N VAL A 42 2.73 15.66 -5.60
CA VAL A 42 4.16 15.59 -5.31
C VAL A 42 4.90 16.52 -6.25
N HIS A 43 5.53 17.53 -5.68
CA HIS A 43 6.49 18.39 -6.37
C HIS A 43 7.91 17.87 -6.07
N ILE A 44 8.68 17.58 -7.12
CA ILE A 44 10.07 17.18 -7.01
C ILE A 44 10.97 18.41 -7.29
N PRO A 45 11.75 18.86 -6.30
CA PRO A 45 12.72 19.93 -6.48
C PRO A 45 13.66 19.71 -7.68
N GLU A 46 14.05 20.79 -8.34
CA GLU A 46 14.86 20.74 -9.57
C GLU A 46 16.20 20.02 -9.39
N ASP A 47 16.84 20.21 -8.23
CA ASP A 47 18.10 19.54 -7.85
C ASP A 47 17.99 18.01 -7.81
N LYS A 48 16.78 17.46 -7.69
CA LYS A 48 16.52 16.01 -7.59
C LYS A 48 15.99 15.41 -8.90
N GLN A 49 15.79 16.22 -9.94
CA GLN A 49 15.35 15.73 -11.25
C GLN A 49 16.30 14.68 -11.86
N PRO A 50 17.65 14.81 -11.75
CA PRO A 50 18.55 13.77 -12.23
C PRO A 50 18.33 12.43 -11.54
N LEU A 51 18.22 12.44 -10.20
CA LEU A 51 17.95 11.23 -9.41
C LEU A 51 16.58 10.64 -9.73
N LEU A 52 15.55 11.48 -9.89
CA LEU A 52 14.23 11.02 -10.32
C LEU A 52 14.31 10.29 -11.65
N GLN A 53 15.07 10.81 -12.62
CA GLN A 53 15.22 10.19 -13.93
C GLN A 53 15.89 8.81 -13.84
N GLU A 54 16.91 8.65 -12.99
CA GLU A 54 17.53 7.36 -12.71
C GLU A 54 16.52 6.39 -12.08
N CYS A 55 15.75 6.83 -11.08
CA CYS A 55 14.72 6.02 -10.45
C CYS A 55 13.61 5.60 -11.44
N ILE A 56 13.16 6.51 -12.31
CA ILE A 56 12.16 6.22 -13.35
C ILE A 56 12.69 5.16 -14.31
N GLY A 57 13.95 5.27 -14.75
CA GLY A 57 14.57 4.28 -15.62
C GLY A 57 14.59 2.86 -15.06
N LEU A 58 14.72 2.72 -13.73
CA LEU A 58 14.64 1.44 -13.02
C LEU A 58 13.19 1.00 -12.76
N TYR A 59 12.29 1.96 -12.49
CA TYR A 59 10.90 1.69 -12.15
C TYR A 59 10.07 1.23 -13.34
N GLU A 60 10.21 1.87 -14.50
CA GLU A 60 9.38 1.59 -15.68
C GLU A 60 9.43 0.13 -16.15
N PRO A 61 10.59 -0.54 -16.23
CA PRO A 61 10.66 -1.97 -16.55
C PRO A 61 9.86 -2.84 -15.58
N LEU A 62 9.98 -2.59 -14.27
CA LEU A 62 9.24 -3.32 -13.24
C LEU A 62 7.74 -3.04 -13.35
N HIS A 63 7.37 -1.79 -13.61
CA HIS A 63 5.98 -1.38 -13.76
C HIS A 63 5.30 -2.04 -14.98
N ARG A 64 6.04 -2.27 -16.07
CA ARG A 64 5.54 -3.02 -17.24
C ARG A 64 5.25 -4.49 -16.93
N GLN A 65 6.00 -5.08 -16.01
CA GLN A 65 5.85 -6.48 -15.59
C GLN A 65 4.96 -6.66 -14.37
N ARG A 66 4.35 -5.59 -13.85
CA ARG A 66 3.52 -5.67 -12.65
C ARG A 66 2.35 -6.62 -12.85
N LEU A 67 1.95 -7.27 -11.77
CA LEU A 67 0.72 -8.05 -11.72
C LEU A 67 -0.46 -7.13 -12.03
N GLN A 68 -1.25 -7.50 -13.03
CA GLN A 68 -2.54 -6.88 -13.30
C GLN A 68 -3.63 -7.75 -12.68
N PRO A 69 -4.72 -7.15 -12.18
CA PRO A 69 -5.92 -7.93 -11.96
C PRO A 69 -6.38 -8.52 -13.29
N GLU A 70 -6.74 -9.79 -13.30
CA GLU A 70 -7.41 -10.42 -14.44
C GLU A 70 -8.63 -9.57 -14.82
N ALA A 71 -8.85 -9.28 -16.11
CA ALA A 71 -10.01 -8.53 -16.55
C ALA A 71 -11.29 -9.36 -16.32
N GLY A 72 -11.95 -9.19 -15.17
CA GLY A 72 -13.09 -10.04 -14.83
C GLY A 72 -13.78 -9.81 -13.48
N LYS A 73 -14.13 -8.56 -13.15
CA LYS A 73 -15.43 -8.10 -12.58
C LYS A 73 -15.26 -6.70 -11.97
N PRO A 74 -16.23 -5.78 -12.16
CA PRO A 74 -16.18 -4.47 -11.52
C PRO A 74 -16.25 -4.64 -10.00
N ASP A 75 -15.39 -3.90 -9.28
CA ASP A 75 -15.50 -3.70 -7.83
C ASP A 75 -16.90 -3.16 -7.54
N GLN A 76 -17.76 -4.01 -7.00
CA GLN A 76 -19.01 -3.56 -6.38
C GLN A 76 -18.63 -3.14 -4.96
N VAL A 77 -18.58 -1.82 -4.77
CA VAL A 77 -18.72 -1.16 -3.47
C VAL A 77 -20.15 -1.36 -2.97
#